data_AF-A0A060YRS1-F1
#
_entry.id   AF-A0A060YRS1-F1
#
_cell.length_a   1.000
_cell.length_b   1.000
_cell.length_c   1.000
_cell.angle_alpha   90.00
_cell.angle_beta   90.00
_cell.angle_gamma   90.00
#
_symmetry.space_group_name_H-M   'P 1'
#
loop_
_entity.id
_entity.type
_entity.pdbx_description
1 polymer ?
#
loop_
_entity_poly.entity_id
_entity_poly.type
_entity_poly.pdbx_seq_one_letter_code
_entity_poly.pdbx_strand_id
1 'polypeptide(L)'
;MINKMNQVHGKGDVYVPPKNNHDTQFGIQHFAGVVHYDSKGFLEKNRDALSTDLIQLVEKSSNKMLKQAFQNELSSNGEIASANPKMTITPKNSLRQLTVDAKKRAPTLSGQFRQSLDALMKTLTACQPYFIRCIKPNDFKKPMLFDRDLCMRQLRYSGMMETIRIRKAGYPIRYTFDEFLERYRVLLKSSLCDPKVVRRNVAVDIVVVVIVVVHCVTATLLHLVSQTTSGEIAERETQILIINIHKRYKCYTPA
;
A
#
# COMPACT_ATOMS: atom_id res chain seq x y z
N MET A 1 -31.42 -0.18 3.23
CA MET A 1 -30.05 -0.30 2.67
C MET A 1 -29.76 -1.73 2.25
N ILE A 2 -29.86 -2.70 3.17
CA ILE A 2 -29.58 -4.12 2.90
C ILE A 2 -30.33 -4.67 1.69
N ASN A 3 -31.64 -4.43 1.54
CA ASN A 3 -32.39 -4.93 0.38
C ASN A 3 -31.76 -4.51 -0.97
N LYS A 4 -31.20 -3.30 -1.02
CA LYS A 4 -30.50 -2.79 -2.21
C LYS A 4 -29.14 -3.46 -2.38
N MET A 5 -28.43 -3.76 -1.29
CA MET A 5 -27.19 -4.55 -1.36
C MET A 5 -27.45 -5.98 -1.81
N ASN A 6 -28.48 -6.65 -1.27
CA ASN A 6 -28.92 -7.98 -1.70
C ASN A 6 -29.25 -8.00 -3.20
N GLN A 7 -29.95 -6.98 -3.70
CA GLN A 7 -30.30 -6.89 -5.12
C GLN A 7 -29.07 -6.73 -6.03
N VAL A 8 -28.09 -5.91 -5.62
CA VAL A 8 -26.93 -5.58 -6.46
C VAL A 8 -25.81 -6.61 -6.32
N HIS A 9 -25.55 -7.08 -5.11
CA HIS A 9 -24.38 -7.90 -4.77
C HIS A 9 -24.74 -9.33 -4.37
N GLY A 10 -26.02 -9.70 -4.26
CA GLY A 10 -26.46 -11.03 -3.81
C GLY A 10 -25.99 -12.21 -4.67
N LYS A 11 -25.52 -11.96 -5.90
CA LYS A 11 -24.97 -13.00 -6.80
C LYS A 11 -23.44 -13.09 -6.75
N GLY A 12 -22.76 -12.21 -6.02
CA GLY A 12 -21.30 -12.17 -5.96
C GLY A 12 -20.73 -13.07 -4.85
N ASP A 13 -19.55 -13.62 -5.07
CA ASP A 13 -18.85 -14.49 -4.11
C ASP A 13 -18.33 -13.72 -2.88
N VAL A 14 -18.14 -12.41 -3.01
CA VAL A 14 -17.61 -11.55 -1.93
C VAL A 14 -18.69 -11.16 -0.92
N TYR A 15 -19.96 -11.15 -1.31
CA TYR A 15 -21.06 -10.65 -0.48
C TYR A 15 -21.83 -11.83 0.12
N VAL A 16 -21.98 -11.83 1.45
CA VAL A 16 -22.76 -12.84 2.17
C VAL A 16 -24.08 -12.20 2.59
N PRO A 17 -25.22 -12.60 1.99
CA PRO A 17 -26.51 -12.04 2.35
C PRO A 17 -26.92 -12.42 3.78
N PRO A 18 -27.83 -11.65 4.41
CA PRO A 18 -28.39 -11.99 5.71
C PRO A 18 -29.06 -13.37 5.69
N LYS A 19 -29.03 -14.11 6.81
CA LYS A 19 -29.68 -15.42 6.91
C LYS A 19 -31.20 -15.31 6.84
N ASN A 20 -31.77 -14.24 7.42
CA ASN A 20 -33.20 -13.97 7.45
C ASN A 20 -33.49 -12.55 6.94
N ASN A 21 -34.66 -12.32 6.34
CA ASN A 21 -35.06 -11.00 5.82
C ASN A 21 -35.22 -9.90 6.89
N HIS A 22 -35.37 -10.27 8.17
CA HIS A 22 -35.44 -9.33 9.29
C HIS A 22 -34.08 -9.02 9.91
N ASP A 23 -33.04 -9.76 9.50
CA ASP A 23 -31.71 -9.57 10.04
C ASP A 23 -31.08 -8.29 9.45
N THR A 24 -30.50 -7.47 10.32
CA THR A 24 -29.79 -6.24 9.93
C THR A 24 -28.32 -6.49 9.68
N GLN A 25 -27.85 -7.73 9.76
CA GLN A 25 -26.47 -8.12 9.53
C GLN A 25 -26.25 -8.62 8.10
N PHE A 26 -25.12 -8.25 7.52
CA PHE A 26 -24.63 -8.80 6.25
C PHE A 26 -23.15 -9.10 6.36
N GLY A 27 -22.65 -10.08 5.59
CA GLY A 27 -21.24 -10.44 5.59
C GLY A 27 -20.49 -9.96 4.36
N ILE A 28 -19.20 -9.72 4.52
CA ILE A 28 -18.25 -9.52 3.42
C ILE A 28 -17.09 -10.49 3.60
N GLN A 29 -16.74 -11.20 2.53
CA GLN A 29 -15.55 -12.04 2.46
C GLN A 29 -14.32 -11.16 2.27
N HIS A 30 -13.62 -10.86 3.36
CA HIS A 30 -12.32 -10.19 3.29
C HIS A 30 -11.19 -11.20 3.06
N PHE A 31 -10.01 -10.69 2.73
CA PHE A 31 -8.80 -11.52 2.56
C PHE A 31 -8.51 -12.37 3.83
N ALA A 32 -8.81 -11.85 5.02
CA ALA A 32 -8.60 -12.51 6.31
C ALA A 32 -9.80 -13.35 6.80
N GLY A 33 -10.87 -13.47 6.00
CA GLY A 33 -12.09 -14.21 6.35
C GLY A 33 -13.36 -13.37 6.26
N VAL A 34 -14.51 -14.00 6.56
CA VAL A 34 -15.81 -13.33 6.54
C VAL A 34 -15.97 -12.45 7.78
N VAL A 35 -16.37 -11.20 7.57
CA VAL A 35 -16.74 -10.26 8.64
C VAL A 35 -18.21 -9.90 8.47
N HIS A 36 -18.98 -10.01 9.56
CA HIS A 36 -20.38 -9.62 9.60
C HIS A 36 -20.52 -8.19 10.14
N TYR A 37 -21.28 -7.37 9.43
CA TYR A 37 -21.53 -5.98 9.73
C TYR A 37 -23.01 -5.78 10.06
N ASP A 38 -23.30 -5.06 11.15
CA ASP A 38 -24.65 -4.61 11.45
C ASP A 38 -24.93 -3.28 10.73
N SER A 39 -25.97 -3.26 9.90
CA SER A 39 -26.39 -2.07 9.14
C SER A 39 -27.09 -1.01 9.99
N LYS A 40 -27.42 -1.30 11.26
CA LYS A 40 -28.03 -0.29 12.17
C LYS A 40 -27.12 0.94 12.29
N GLY A 41 -27.69 2.11 12.02
CA GLY A 41 -26.98 3.39 12.08
C GLY A 41 -25.99 3.67 10.95
N PHE A 42 -25.85 2.80 9.93
CA PHE A 42 -24.90 3.02 8.82
C PHE A 42 -25.15 4.34 8.09
N LEU A 43 -26.41 4.65 7.76
CA LEU A 43 -26.75 5.85 7.00
C LEU A 43 -26.52 7.14 7.79
N GLU A 44 -26.82 7.11 9.10
CA GLU A 44 -26.63 8.25 9.99
C GLU A 44 -25.14 8.54 10.19
N LYS A 45 -24.35 7.51 10.54
CA LYS A 45 -22.89 7.61 10.66
C LYS A 45 -22.23 8.08 9.36
N ASN A 46 -22.75 7.65 8.21
CA ASN A 46 -22.17 8.04 6.92
C ASN A 46 -22.56 9.47 6.48
N ARG A 47 -23.67 10.01 6.98
CA ARG A 47 -24.04 11.41 6.75
C ARG A 47 -23.14 12.36 7.53
N ASP A 48 -22.68 11.94 8.71
CA ASP A 48 -21.77 12.70 9.57
C ASP A 48 -22.25 14.14 9.81
N ALA A 49 -23.57 14.30 9.89
CA ALA A 49 -24.22 15.59 9.98
C ALA A 49 -24.26 16.05 11.43
N LEU A 50 -23.69 17.22 11.71
CA LEU A 50 -23.82 17.88 12.99
C LEU A 50 -25.13 18.69 13.04
N SER A 51 -25.79 18.71 14.19
CA SER A 51 -26.99 19.52 14.38
C SER A 51 -26.66 21.02 14.24
N THR A 52 -27.48 21.74 13.49
CA THR A 52 -27.35 23.19 13.29
C THR A 52 -27.45 23.96 14.60
N ASP A 53 -28.24 23.46 15.55
CA ASP A 53 -28.43 24.10 16.86
C ASP A 53 -27.13 24.06 17.69
N LEU A 54 -26.35 22.98 17.54
CA LEU A 54 -25.05 22.85 18.20
C LEU A 54 -24.02 23.80 17.58
N ILE A 55 -24.05 23.98 16.25
CA ILE A 55 -23.19 24.93 15.55
C ILE A 55 -23.49 26.36 16.01
N GLN A 56 -24.77 26.73 16.08
CA GLN A 56 -25.20 28.05 16.57
C GLN A 56 -24.85 28.27 18.05
N LEU A 57 -24.92 27.22 18.87
CA LEU A 57 -24.50 27.27 20.27
C LEU A 57 -22.99 27.55 20.39
N VAL A 58 -22.17 26.87 19.58
CA VAL A 58 -20.72 27.09 19.54
C VAL A 58 -20.39 28.52 19.07
N GLU A 59 -21.12 29.04 18.08
CA GLU A 59 -20.97 30.41 17.60
C GLU A 59 -21.20 31.46 18.69
N LYS A 60 -22.23 31.24 19.53
CA LYS A 60 -22.59 32.10 20.67
C LYS A 60 -21.71 31.90 21.91
N SER A 61 -20.88 30.86 21.93
CA SER A 61 -19.98 30.59 23.06
C SER A 61 -19.01 31.76 23.30
N SER A 62 -18.58 31.98 24.55
CA SER A 62 -17.52 32.94 24.87
C SER A 62 -16.11 32.31 24.76
N ASN A 63 -16.03 30.98 24.65
CA ASN A 63 -14.76 30.26 24.61
C ASN A 63 -14.10 30.35 23.22
N LYS A 64 -12.95 31.02 23.14
CA LYS A 64 -12.18 31.20 21.90
C LYS A 64 -11.66 29.89 21.31
N MET A 65 -11.22 28.95 22.14
CA MET A 65 -10.72 27.64 21.68
C MET A 65 -11.85 26.84 21.01
N LEU A 66 -13.05 26.91 21.56
CA LEU A 66 -14.22 26.23 20.99
C LEU A 66 -14.57 26.78 19.61
N LYS A 67 -14.53 28.10 19.43
CA LYS A 67 -14.75 28.72 18.10
C LYS A 67 -13.68 28.33 17.09
N GLN A 68 -12.42 28.29 17.52
CA GLN A 68 -11.30 27.86 16.67
C GLN A 68 -11.45 26.40 16.22
N ALA A 69 -11.87 25.51 17.11
CA ALA A 69 -12.05 24.09 16.78
C ALA A 69 -13.16 23.86 15.72
N PHE A 70 -14.19 24.72 15.69
CA PHE A 70 -15.32 24.64 14.76
C PHE A 70 -15.24 25.62 13.59
N GLN A 71 -14.09 26.25 13.37
CA GLN A 71 -13.93 27.32 12.37
C GLN A 71 -14.41 26.92 10.98
N ASN A 72 -14.12 25.69 10.54
CA ASN A 72 -14.51 25.18 9.22
C ASN A 72 -16.03 25.00 9.09
N GLU A 73 -16.69 24.58 10.17
CA GLU A 73 -18.15 24.38 10.22
C GLU A 73 -18.88 25.73 10.30
N LEU A 74 -18.32 26.69 11.06
CA LEU A 74 -18.82 28.06 11.17
C LEU A 74 -18.69 28.82 9.84
N SER A 75 -17.61 28.61 9.09
CA SER A 75 -17.38 29.24 7.78
C SER A 75 -18.24 28.66 6.65
N SER A 76 -18.83 27.47 6.82
CA SER A 76 -19.65 26.80 5.81
C SER A 76 -21.12 27.26 5.79
N ASN A 77 -21.53 28.12 6.73
CA ASN A 77 -22.92 28.61 6.89
C ASN A 77 -23.37 29.67 5.87
N GLY A 78 -22.55 30.03 4.88
CA GLY A 78 -22.93 31.00 3.85
C GLY A 78 -23.95 30.51 2.81
N GLU A 79 -24.10 29.18 2.61
CA GLU A 79 -24.88 28.65 1.46
C GLU A 79 -25.68 27.37 1.74
N ILE A 80 -26.38 27.26 2.88
CA ILE A 80 -27.36 26.16 3.05
C ILE A 80 -28.77 26.71 3.16
N ALA A 81 -29.38 26.90 2.00
CA ALA A 81 -30.81 26.98 1.84
C ALA A 81 -31.48 25.76 2.49
N SER A 82 -32.49 26.04 3.30
CA SER A 82 -33.47 25.11 3.83
C SER A 82 -33.93 24.10 2.77
N ALA A 83 -33.47 22.86 2.87
CA ALA A 83 -33.97 21.77 2.04
C ALA A 83 -33.92 20.46 2.83
N ASN A 84 -35.03 20.17 3.50
CA ASN A 84 -35.36 18.85 4.03
C ASN A 84 -35.14 17.78 2.94
N PRO A 85 -34.24 16.79 3.10
CA PRO A 85 -34.12 15.72 2.14
C PRO A 85 -35.18 14.65 2.44
N LYS A 86 -36.43 14.91 2.03
CA LYS A 86 -37.44 13.85 1.83
C LYS A 86 -37.05 13.10 0.55
N MET A 87 -36.54 11.89 0.73
CA MET A 87 -36.09 11.03 -0.37
C MET A 87 -37.30 10.36 -1.03
N THR A 88 -37.91 11.00 -2.03
CA THR A 88 -38.96 10.38 -2.86
C THR A 88 -38.31 9.46 -3.91
N ILE A 89 -38.65 8.17 -3.87
CA ILE A 89 -38.23 7.17 -4.85
C ILE A 89 -39.31 7.14 -5.95
N THR A 90 -39.02 7.72 -7.12
CA THR A 90 -39.84 7.53 -8.34
C THR A 90 -39.06 6.69 -9.34
N PRO A 91 -39.66 5.65 -9.96
CA PRO A 91 -38.97 4.77 -10.89
C PRO A 91 -38.71 5.46 -12.23
N LYS A 92 -37.56 5.17 -12.82
CA LYS A 92 -37.07 5.76 -14.06
C LYS A 92 -37.81 5.16 -15.26
N ASN A 93 -38.46 6.00 -16.06
CA ASN A 93 -38.66 5.79 -17.48
C ASN A 93 -38.66 7.15 -18.18
N SER A 94 -37.52 7.57 -18.70
CA SER A 94 -37.40 8.12 -20.05
C SER A 94 -35.96 8.54 -20.34
N LEU A 95 -35.54 8.24 -21.57
CA LEU A 95 -34.37 8.81 -22.24
C LEU A 95 -34.44 10.35 -22.20
N ARG A 96 -33.28 10.99 -22.03
CA ARG A 96 -32.99 12.46 -22.04
C ARG A 96 -32.91 13.12 -20.67
N GLN A 97 -31.68 13.23 -20.14
CA GLN A 97 -31.21 14.48 -19.54
C GLN A 97 -29.67 14.48 -19.48
N LEU A 98 -29.06 14.92 -20.58
CA LEU A 98 -27.76 15.56 -20.55
C LEU A 98 -28.02 17.00 -20.12
N THR A 99 -27.25 17.47 -19.14
CA THR A 99 -27.21 18.83 -18.54
C THR A 99 -28.15 19.09 -17.33
N VAL A 100 -27.49 19.57 -16.27
CA VAL A 100 -28.00 20.20 -15.02
C VAL A 100 -28.62 19.28 -13.96
N ASP A 101 -27.78 18.80 -13.04
CA ASP A 101 -27.90 19.03 -11.59
C ASP A 101 -26.84 18.24 -10.82
N ALA A 102 -25.59 18.68 -10.96
CA ALA A 102 -24.56 18.42 -9.97
C ALA A 102 -24.83 19.31 -8.73
N LYS A 103 -26.02 19.17 -8.12
CA LYS A 103 -26.24 19.64 -6.76
C LYS A 103 -25.28 18.81 -5.92
N LYS A 104 -24.11 19.38 -5.59
CA LYS A 104 -23.03 18.73 -4.84
C LYS A 104 -23.66 17.99 -3.67
N ARG A 105 -23.78 16.67 -3.79
CA ARG A 105 -24.30 15.86 -2.68
C ARG A 105 -23.35 16.13 -1.52
N ALA A 106 -23.92 16.45 -0.35
CA ALA A 106 -23.12 16.70 0.85
C ALA A 106 -22.07 15.59 1.00
N PRO A 107 -20.80 15.95 1.28
CA PRO A 107 -19.72 14.99 1.33
C PRO A 107 -19.98 13.97 2.45
N THR A 108 -20.18 12.71 2.08
CA THR A 108 -20.37 11.62 3.05
C THR A 108 -19.04 11.20 3.68
N LEU A 109 -19.05 10.72 4.92
CA LEU A 109 -17.87 10.22 5.63
C LEU A 109 -17.10 9.16 4.82
N SER A 110 -17.80 8.17 4.26
CA SER A 110 -17.16 7.14 3.43
C SER A 110 -16.53 7.70 2.16
N GLY A 111 -17.13 8.75 1.60
CA GLY A 111 -16.60 9.44 0.41
C GLY A 111 -15.30 10.19 0.72
N GLN A 112 -15.26 10.90 1.84
CA GLN A 112 -14.06 11.58 2.32
C GLN A 112 -12.95 10.57 2.65
N PHE A 113 -13.28 9.50 3.37
CA PHE A 113 -12.33 8.44 3.71
C PHE A 113 -11.75 7.77 2.47
N ARG A 114 -12.59 7.46 1.46
CA ARG A 114 -12.13 6.93 0.18
C ARG A 114 -11.16 7.87 -0.52
N GLN A 115 -11.47 9.17 -0.57
CA GLN A 115 -10.59 10.15 -1.22
C GLN A 115 -9.23 10.22 -0.52
N SER A 116 -9.21 10.22 0.81
CA SER A 116 -7.97 10.18 1.60
C SER A 116 -7.17 8.90 1.36
N LEU A 117 -7.83 7.73 1.25
CA LEU A 117 -7.17 6.47 0.92
C LEU A 117 -6.60 6.46 -0.50
N ASP A 118 -7.35 6.96 -1.49
CA ASP A 118 -6.90 7.04 -2.88
C ASP A 118 -5.67 7.95 -3.00
N ALA A 119 -5.66 9.09 -2.30
CA ALA A 119 -4.52 9.98 -2.21
C ALA A 119 -3.29 9.30 -1.58
N LEU A 120 -3.48 8.57 -0.47
CA LEU A 120 -2.42 7.80 0.17
C LEU A 120 -1.84 6.74 -0.76
N MET A 121 -2.69 5.95 -1.42
CA MET A 121 -2.25 4.88 -2.32
C MET A 121 -1.49 5.42 -3.53
N LYS A 122 -1.87 6.60 -4.04
CA LYS A 122 -1.13 7.29 -5.11
C LYS A 122 0.30 7.63 -4.67
N THR A 123 0.46 8.17 -3.46
CA THR A 123 1.79 8.47 -2.90
C THR A 123 2.62 7.21 -2.71
N LEU A 124 2.05 6.16 -2.11
CA LEU A 124 2.76 4.90 -1.85
C LEU A 124 3.20 4.19 -3.14
N THR A 125 2.41 4.27 -4.20
CA THR A 125 2.71 3.64 -5.50
C THR A 125 3.84 4.34 -6.24
N ALA A 126 4.08 5.63 -5.96
CA ALA A 126 5.19 6.37 -6.53
C ALA A 126 6.55 6.08 -5.85
N CYS A 127 6.53 5.41 -4.69
CA CYS A 127 7.74 5.11 -3.91
C CYS A 127 8.16 3.64 -4.06
N GLN A 128 9.36 3.32 -3.57
CA GLN A 128 9.81 1.94 -3.39
C GLN A 128 9.34 1.41 -2.03
N PRO A 129 8.40 0.45 -1.96
CA PRO A 129 7.84 0.00 -0.71
C PRO A 129 8.72 -1.06 -0.02
N TYR A 130 8.83 -0.94 1.31
CA TYR A 130 9.35 -1.97 2.19
C TYR A 130 8.22 -2.49 3.07
N PHE A 131 8.09 -3.82 3.16
CA PHE A 131 6.97 -4.46 3.85
C PHE A 131 7.41 -5.10 5.16
N ILE A 132 6.84 -4.63 6.28
CA ILE A 132 6.91 -5.28 7.59
C ILE A 132 5.57 -5.98 7.83
N ARG A 133 5.61 -7.27 8.17
CA ARG A 133 4.40 -8.07 8.44
C ARG A 133 4.39 -8.50 9.90
N CYS A 134 3.48 -7.93 10.66
CA CYS A 134 3.27 -8.27 12.07
C CYS A 134 2.35 -9.50 12.19
N ILE A 135 2.71 -10.45 13.06
CA ILE A 135 1.92 -11.66 13.34
C ILE A 135 1.51 -11.65 14.81
N LYS A 136 0.21 -11.83 15.08
CA LYS A 136 -0.35 -11.92 16.42
C LYS A 136 -0.12 -13.33 16.98
N PRO A 137 0.62 -13.50 18.10
CA PRO A 137 0.97 -14.83 18.59
C PRO A 137 -0.18 -15.54 19.31
N ASN A 138 -1.09 -14.79 19.95
CA ASN A 138 -2.27 -15.32 20.64
C ASN A 138 -3.35 -14.23 20.84
N ASP A 139 -4.60 -14.65 21.04
CA ASP A 139 -5.73 -13.73 21.28
C ASP A 139 -5.82 -13.21 22.71
N PHE A 140 -5.15 -13.86 23.66
CA PHE A 140 -5.18 -13.55 25.08
C PHE A 140 -4.24 -12.41 25.50
N LYS A 141 -3.45 -11.86 24.56
CA LYS A 141 -2.43 -10.83 24.82
C LYS A 141 -1.40 -11.26 25.86
N LYS A 142 -1.12 -12.57 25.97
CA LYS A 142 -0.15 -13.10 26.93
C LYS A 142 1.24 -13.21 26.30
N PRO A 143 2.31 -12.83 27.03
CA PRO A 143 3.67 -13.09 26.56
C PRO A 143 3.95 -14.60 26.54
N MET A 144 4.88 -15.03 25.68
CA MET A 144 5.34 -16.43 25.55
C MET A 144 4.27 -17.48 25.23
N LEU A 145 3.05 -17.07 24.90
CA LEU A 145 1.99 -17.96 24.44
C LEU A 145 1.91 -17.93 22.92
N PHE A 146 2.16 -19.06 22.27
CA PHE A 146 2.13 -19.18 20.81
C PHE A 146 1.00 -20.11 20.37
N ASP A 147 -0.02 -19.53 19.75
CA ASP A 147 -1.09 -20.26 19.08
C ASP A 147 -0.66 -20.56 17.63
N ARG A 148 -0.35 -21.83 17.38
CA ARG A 148 0.12 -22.29 16.07
C ARG A 148 -0.95 -22.10 14.99
N ASP A 149 -2.21 -22.42 15.25
CA ASP A 149 -3.26 -22.39 14.24
C ASP A 149 -3.65 -20.96 13.89
N LEU A 150 -3.67 -20.06 14.87
CA LEU A 150 -3.81 -18.63 14.65
C LEU A 150 -2.67 -18.09 13.78
N CYS A 151 -1.41 -18.38 14.12
CA CYS A 151 -0.25 -17.91 13.35
C CYS A 151 -0.22 -18.49 11.93
N MET A 152 -0.54 -19.78 11.78
CA MET A 152 -0.59 -20.44 10.46
C MET A 152 -1.68 -19.86 9.56
N ARG A 153 -2.86 -19.55 10.11
CA ARG A 153 -3.92 -18.86 9.34
C ARG A 153 -3.46 -17.49 8.87
N GLN A 154 -2.80 -16.72 9.74
CA GLN A 154 -2.25 -15.41 9.39
C GLN A 154 -1.27 -15.49 8.20
N LEU A 155 -0.31 -16.41 8.27
CA LEU A 155 0.67 -16.61 7.19
C LEU A 155 0.03 -16.99 5.86
N ARG A 156 -1.05 -17.79 5.89
CA ARG A 156 -1.79 -18.22 4.70
C ARG A 156 -2.54 -17.05 4.08
N TYR A 157 -3.43 -16.39 4.82
CA TYR A 157 -4.26 -15.33 4.26
C TYR A 157 -3.45 -14.09 3.86
N SER A 158 -2.30 -13.85 4.52
CA SER A 158 -1.45 -12.71 4.19
C SER A 158 -0.57 -12.95 2.97
N GLY A 159 -0.60 -14.17 2.39
CA GLY A 159 0.20 -14.56 1.23
C GLY A 159 1.70 -14.67 1.52
N MET A 160 2.11 -14.88 2.78
CA MET A 160 3.53 -14.87 3.15
C MET A 160 4.27 -16.06 2.54
N MET A 161 3.66 -17.24 2.53
CA MET A 161 4.25 -18.44 1.92
C MET A 161 4.52 -18.25 0.42
N GLU A 162 3.57 -17.62 -0.29
CA GLU A 162 3.72 -17.36 -1.72
C GLU A 162 4.75 -16.27 -1.98
N THR A 163 4.76 -15.22 -1.15
CA THR A 163 5.78 -14.16 -1.21
C THR A 163 7.19 -14.74 -1.02
N ILE A 164 7.36 -15.69 -0.09
CA ILE A 164 8.65 -16.38 0.12
C ILE A 164 9.03 -17.21 -1.10
N ARG A 165 8.09 -17.95 -1.70
CA ARG A 165 8.36 -18.74 -2.93
C ARG A 165 8.79 -17.84 -4.08
N ILE A 166 8.06 -16.74 -4.33
CA ILE A 166 8.38 -15.78 -5.38
C ILE A 166 9.75 -15.13 -5.12
N ARG A 167 10.05 -14.74 -3.88
CA ARG A 167 11.37 -14.15 -3.55
C ARG A 167 12.52 -15.15 -3.62
N LYS A 168 12.26 -16.43 -3.36
CA LYS A 168 13.26 -17.51 -3.45
C LYS A 168 13.60 -17.86 -4.90
N ALA A 169 12.60 -17.91 -5.78
CA ALA A 169 12.79 -18.28 -7.18
C ALA A 169 13.02 -17.07 -8.11
N GLY A 170 12.59 -15.89 -7.67
CA GLY A 170 12.66 -14.66 -8.44
C GLY A 170 13.96 -13.90 -8.27
N TYR A 171 14.09 -12.84 -9.08
CA TYR A 171 15.25 -11.97 -9.10
C TYR A 171 14.82 -10.57 -8.61
N PRO A 172 14.91 -10.30 -7.30
CA PRO A 172 14.36 -9.07 -6.72
C PRO A 172 15.17 -7.82 -7.07
N ILE A 173 16.43 -7.99 -7.47
CA ILE A 173 17.33 -6.89 -7.83
C ILE A 173 17.50 -6.88 -9.34
N ARG A 174 17.26 -5.71 -9.93
CA ARG A 174 17.36 -5.47 -11.37
C ARG A 174 18.24 -4.26 -11.59
N TYR A 175 19.24 -4.42 -12.43
CA TYR A 175 20.08 -3.33 -12.91
C TYR A 175 20.00 -3.27 -14.43
N THR A 176 20.06 -2.05 -14.97
CA THR A 176 20.46 -1.89 -16.36
C THR A 176 21.94 -2.26 -16.51
N PHE A 177 22.34 -2.52 -17.75
CA PHE A 177 23.72 -2.89 -18.05
C PHE A 177 24.72 -1.80 -17.61
N ASP A 178 24.40 -0.54 -17.89
CA ASP A 178 25.28 0.58 -17.59
C ASP A 178 25.39 0.81 -16.07
N GLU A 179 24.28 0.75 -15.33
CA GLU A 179 24.27 0.84 -13.86
C GLU A 179 25.08 -0.27 -13.19
N PHE A 180 24.96 -1.51 -13.72
CA PHE A 180 25.70 -2.65 -13.20
C PHE A 180 27.21 -2.48 -13.42
N LEU A 181 27.61 -2.06 -14.63
CA LEU A 181 29.01 -1.85 -14.95
C LEU A 181 29.60 -0.70 -14.13
N GLU A 182 28.94 0.45 -14.06
CA GLU A 182 29.43 1.60 -13.30
C GLU A 182 29.66 1.23 -11.83
N ARG A 183 28.73 0.46 -11.25
CA ARG A 183 28.81 0.04 -9.86
C ARG A 183 29.89 -1.01 -9.61
N TYR A 184 29.96 -2.05 -10.44
CA TYR A 184 30.77 -3.24 -10.17
C TYR A 184 32.10 -3.29 -10.94
N ARG A 185 32.43 -2.28 -11.77
CA ARG A 185 33.69 -2.21 -12.51
C ARG A 185 34.92 -2.28 -11.61
N VAL A 186 34.84 -1.80 -10.37
CA VAL A 186 35.96 -1.85 -9.39
C VAL A 186 36.33 -3.30 -8.99
N LEU A 187 35.41 -4.25 -9.17
CA LEU A 187 35.65 -5.67 -8.89
C LEU A 187 36.41 -6.37 -10.03
N LEU A 188 36.59 -5.72 -11.19
CA LEU A 188 37.34 -6.26 -12.32
C LEU A 188 38.85 -6.10 -12.14
N LYS A 189 39.60 -7.11 -12.58
CA LYS A 189 41.06 -6.99 -12.76
C LYS A 189 41.33 -5.95 -13.84
N SER A 190 42.30 -5.05 -13.58
CA SER A 190 42.66 -3.92 -14.43
C SER A 190 43.01 -4.29 -15.88
N SER A 191 43.41 -5.54 -16.14
CA SER A 191 43.75 -6.08 -17.46
C SER A 191 42.56 -6.25 -18.42
N LEU A 192 41.31 -6.15 -17.94
CA LEU A 192 40.09 -6.32 -18.75
C LEU A 192 39.31 -5.01 -18.94
N CYS A 193 39.85 -3.89 -18.44
CA CYS A 193 39.16 -2.61 -18.32
C CYS A 193 39.50 -1.59 -19.43
N ASP A 194 39.64 -2.02 -20.69
CA ASP A 194 39.82 -1.08 -21.81
C ASP A 194 38.48 -0.41 -22.18
N PRO A 195 38.33 0.93 -22.01
CA PRO A 195 37.09 1.67 -22.31
C PRO A 195 36.56 1.49 -23.74
N LYS A 196 37.41 1.09 -24.69
CA LYS A 196 37.03 0.93 -26.10
C LYS A 196 36.50 -0.47 -26.46
N VAL A 197 36.69 -1.47 -25.58
CA VAL A 197 36.34 -2.88 -25.81
C VAL A 197 35.11 -3.33 -24.99
N VAL A 198 34.59 -2.48 -24.10
CA VAL A 198 33.43 -2.80 -23.24
C VAL A 198 32.14 -2.86 -24.04
N ARG A 199 31.91 -3.99 -24.71
CA ARG A 199 30.60 -4.41 -25.24
C ARG A 199 30.27 -5.78 -24.66
N ARG A 200 28.99 -5.97 -24.29
CA ARG A 200 28.23 -7.18 -23.86
C ARG A 200 28.99 -8.39 -23.27
N ASN A 201 30.07 -8.84 -23.89
CA ASN A 201 30.90 -9.98 -23.49
C ASN A 201 31.62 -9.77 -22.14
N VAL A 202 32.06 -8.55 -21.81
CA VAL A 202 32.76 -8.28 -20.53
C VAL A 202 31.81 -8.36 -19.32
N ALA A 203 30.52 -8.05 -19.49
CA ALA A 203 29.55 -8.21 -18.40
C ALA A 203 29.28 -9.68 -18.09
N VAL A 204 29.40 -10.57 -19.08
CA VAL A 204 29.33 -12.01 -18.85
C VAL A 204 30.53 -12.46 -18.01
N ASP A 205 31.73 -11.93 -18.27
CA ASP A 205 32.92 -12.23 -17.45
C ASP A 205 32.83 -11.63 -16.03
N ILE A 206 32.27 -10.42 -15.85
CA ILE A 206 31.96 -9.84 -14.53
C ILE A 206 30.98 -10.73 -13.78
N VAL A 207 29.93 -11.19 -14.46
CA VAL A 207 28.91 -12.08 -13.89
C VAL A 207 29.51 -13.42 -13.47
N VAL A 208 30.45 -13.98 -14.25
CA VAL A 208 31.13 -15.25 -13.94
C VAL A 208 32.07 -15.10 -12.73
N VAL A 209 32.73 -13.96 -12.56
CA VAL A 209 33.61 -13.69 -11.40
C VAL A 209 32.80 -13.40 -10.12
N VAL A 210 31.59 -12.85 -10.25
CA VAL A 210 30.79 -12.33 -9.14
C VAL A 210 29.82 -13.33 -8.50
N ILE A 211 29.56 -14.51 -9.10
CA ILE A 211 29.07 -15.78 -8.51
C ILE A 211 28.22 -16.53 -9.55
N VAL A 212 28.46 -17.83 -9.66
CA VAL A 212 27.69 -18.87 -10.35
C VAL A 212 26.20 -18.85 -9.94
N VAL A 213 25.38 -17.88 -10.38
CA VAL A 213 23.91 -18.03 -10.58
C VAL A 213 23.36 -16.85 -11.40
N VAL A 214 23.63 -16.78 -12.71
CA VAL A 214 22.82 -15.95 -13.63
C VAL A 214 22.21 -16.88 -14.65
N HIS A 215 20.98 -17.36 -14.36
CA HIS A 215 20.26 -18.24 -15.26
C HIS A 215 19.35 -17.50 -16.26
N CYS A 216 19.36 -16.16 -16.29
CA CYS A 216 18.59 -15.42 -17.29
C CYS A 216 19.18 -14.04 -17.60
N VAL A 217 19.94 -13.94 -18.69
CA VAL A 217 20.25 -12.66 -19.34
C VAL A 217 19.16 -12.41 -20.37
N THR A 218 18.34 -11.38 -20.17
CA THR A 218 17.48 -10.87 -21.26
C THR A 218 18.18 -9.68 -21.91
N ALA A 219 17.82 -9.33 -23.15
CA ALA A 219 18.59 -8.44 -24.02
C ALA A 219 18.85 -7.00 -23.50
N THR A 220 18.32 -6.62 -22.33
CA THR A 220 18.36 -5.23 -21.81
C THR A 220 18.57 -5.12 -20.30
N LEU A 221 18.39 -6.19 -19.51
CA LEU A 221 18.43 -6.13 -18.04
C LEU A 221 19.15 -7.32 -17.41
N LEU A 222 19.90 -7.05 -16.34
CA LEU A 222 20.58 -8.06 -15.53
C LEU A 222 19.77 -8.34 -14.25
N HIS A 223 19.59 -9.63 -13.92
CA HIS A 223 18.76 -10.12 -12.84
C HIS A 223 19.60 -10.94 -11.84
N LEU A 224 19.56 -10.61 -10.54
CA LEU A 224 20.33 -11.29 -9.47
C LEU A 224 19.43 -12.12 -8.53
N VAL A 225 19.87 -13.32 -8.12
CA VAL A 225 19.00 -14.38 -7.54
C VAL A 225 18.71 -14.26 -6.03
N SER A 226 19.42 -13.49 -5.22
CA SER A 226 19.10 -13.45 -3.77
C SER A 226 19.64 -12.22 -3.04
N GLN A 227 18.95 -11.82 -1.96
CA GLN A 227 19.44 -10.83 -0.99
C GLN A 227 20.76 -11.26 -0.33
N THR A 228 20.98 -12.56 -0.13
CA THR A 228 22.27 -13.09 0.35
C THR A 228 23.38 -12.86 -0.66
N THR A 229 23.13 -13.08 -1.95
CA THR A 229 24.13 -12.84 -3.01
C THR A 229 24.44 -11.35 -3.14
N SER A 230 23.45 -10.45 -3.05
CA SER A 230 23.75 -9.00 -3.02
C SER A 230 24.48 -8.56 -1.75
N GLY A 231 24.21 -9.20 -0.61
CA GLY A 231 24.90 -8.96 0.65
C GLY A 231 26.36 -9.41 0.58
N GLU A 232 26.62 -10.61 0.06
CA GLU A 232 27.97 -11.15 -0.17
C GLU A 232 28.75 -10.32 -1.21
N ILE A 233 28.08 -9.83 -2.25
CA ILE A 233 28.69 -8.91 -3.23
C ILE A 233 29.02 -7.57 -2.57
N ALA A 234 28.10 -6.98 -1.79
CA ALA A 234 28.34 -5.74 -1.07
C ALA A 234 29.44 -5.88 0.01
N GLU A 235 29.53 -7.05 0.66
CA GLU A 235 30.58 -7.35 1.62
C GLU A 235 31.95 -7.49 0.92
N ARG A 236 31.99 -8.11 -0.27
CA ARG A 236 33.19 -8.13 -1.14
C ARG A 236 33.55 -6.75 -1.68
N GLU A 237 32.58 -5.92 -2.05
CA GLU A 237 32.80 -4.50 -2.41
C GLU A 237 33.47 -3.77 -1.24
N THR A 238 32.95 -3.93 -0.04
CA THR A 238 33.47 -3.27 1.17
C THR A 238 34.88 -3.76 1.48
N GLN A 239 35.16 -5.06 1.40
CA GLN A 239 36.50 -5.61 1.60
C GLN A 239 37.50 -5.16 0.53
N ILE A 240 37.12 -5.14 -0.75
CA ILE A 240 38.00 -4.69 -1.85
C ILE A 240 38.25 -3.18 -1.78
N LEU A 241 37.23 -2.39 -1.45
CA LEU A 241 37.36 -0.95 -1.23
C LEU A 241 38.27 -0.67 -0.03
N ILE A 242 38.10 -1.39 1.09
CA ILE A 242 38.97 -1.29 2.26
C ILE A 242 40.41 -1.69 1.92
N ILE A 243 40.63 -2.79 1.18
CA ILE A 243 41.98 -3.22 0.76
C ILE A 243 42.63 -2.17 -0.17
N ASN A 244 41.89 -1.59 -1.11
CA ASN A 244 42.40 -0.57 -2.01
C ASN A 244 42.67 0.77 -1.30
N ILE A 245 41.82 1.15 -0.34
CA ILE A 245 42.05 2.29 0.55
C ILE A 245 43.29 2.03 1.41
N HIS A 246 43.42 0.86 2.03
CA HIS A 246 44.55 0.51 2.89
C HIS A 246 45.88 0.45 2.11
N LYS A 247 45.86 -0.01 0.85
CA LYS A 247 47.01 0.08 -0.07
C LYS A 247 47.35 1.53 -0.43
N ARG A 248 46.35 2.39 -0.67
CA ARG A 248 46.57 3.83 -0.93
C ARG A 248 47.13 4.57 0.28
N TYR A 249 46.67 4.26 1.50
CA TYR A 249 47.15 4.89 2.72
C TYR A 249 48.54 4.37 3.16
N LYS A 250 48.88 3.10 2.92
CA LYS A 250 50.26 2.59 3.10
C LYS A 250 51.29 3.24 2.17
N CYS A 251 50.86 3.78 1.03
CA CYS A 251 51.73 4.54 0.13
C CYS A 251 51.87 6.03 0.50
N TYR A 252 51.11 6.53 1.48
CA TYR A 252 51.08 7.95 1.88
C TYR A 252 51.57 8.21 3.31
N THR A 253 51.96 7.19 4.07
CA THR A 253 52.70 7.36 5.32
C THR A 253 54.20 7.39 5.00
N PRO A 254 54.88 8.55 5.02
CA PRO A 254 56.33 8.58 5.01
C PRO A 254 56.84 7.95 6.31
N ALA A 255 57.93 7.19 6.21
CA ALA A 255 58.65 6.63 7.35
C ALA A 255 59.20 7.73 8.28
#